data_AF-A0A3L7R5G7-F1
#
_entry.id   AF-A0A3L7R5G7-F1
#
_cell.length_a   1.000
_cell.length_b   1.000
_cell.length_c   1.000
_cell.angle_alpha   90.00
_cell.angle_beta   90.00
_cell.angle_gamma   90.00
#
_symmetry.space_group_name_H-M   'P 1'
#
loop_
_entity.id
_entity.type
_entity.pdbx_description
1 polymer ?
#
loop_
_entity_poly.entity_id
_entity_poly.type
_entity_poly.pdbx_seq_one_letter_code
_entity_poly.pdbx_strand_id
1 'polypeptide(L)'
;MQKFSRQNTLRCLVVGLLLAGLVGRLTSVCACPFCSAVSLTFAQEIAQSQVAVIARLVEPPPAGSLLPRAEGPLPHGKFAVVEVLKGADLVEEAGLLGINAKPITTITLEEKPVGTLFLLMGIEPPELIWSSPIPVSTKAVAYLKKLPELAEKGPDRLAFFQQYLEDADESLARDAYDEFAVAPYVDVRGLESRMDSTQLLAWIENPKIQSSRRRLYATMLGVCGTKADAERIEAILIGNDLAGDSGKEDRAELRSGLDALIACSVTLRGADGLDLIDTHFLDRKGRDVPFTETYAAVMALRFLGEESDAVPRDRVLESLRILLEEPKLADLVIADLARWQDWSVIEKLTELFIQADADNIFVREPVINYLKVCPLPEAAAALKKLEKIDPEAVRRAVALAGFAGATPAAITGNESDEQQAVDTPPPASNRVEDPAASVPSHSTATTQPEDLALASRIAPVLGAEEATDNRAGVDPSHTAPAVEPVVFTTQWTYVKWGVWAAIVLLSGFFARATLRPSSDQMPSIRQ
;
A
#
# COMPACT_ATOMS: atom_id res chain seq x y z
N MET A 1 -56.14 20.82 -15.79
CA MET A 1 -55.50 20.96 -17.12
C MET A 1 -53.99 20.85 -16.95
N GLN A 2 -53.40 19.73 -17.39
CA GLN A 2 -52.05 19.68 -17.98
C GLN A 2 -51.90 18.25 -18.55
N LYS A 3 -52.15 18.11 -19.85
CA LYS A 3 -51.88 16.87 -20.58
C LYS A 3 -50.37 16.76 -20.71
N PHE A 4 -49.73 15.99 -19.83
CA PHE A 4 -48.35 15.56 -20.05
C PHE A 4 -48.33 14.70 -21.32
N SER A 5 -47.76 15.25 -22.39
CA SER A 5 -47.61 14.56 -23.67
C SER A 5 -46.76 13.30 -23.45
N ARG A 6 -47.29 12.15 -23.88
CA ARG A 6 -46.62 10.83 -23.93
C ARG A 6 -45.22 10.89 -24.58
N GLN A 7 -44.95 11.94 -25.35
CA GLN A 7 -43.71 12.19 -26.06
C GLN A 7 -42.59 12.75 -25.17
N ASN A 8 -42.92 13.49 -24.10
CA ASN A 8 -41.93 14.00 -23.15
C ASN A 8 -41.50 12.93 -22.15
N THR A 9 -42.40 12.03 -21.75
CA THR A 9 -42.08 10.87 -20.91
C THR A 9 -41.14 9.89 -21.62
N LEU A 10 -41.33 9.68 -22.93
CA LEU A 10 -40.45 8.82 -23.74
C LEU A 10 -39.05 9.44 -23.93
N ARG A 11 -38.95 10.76 -24.06
CA ARG A 11 -37.68 11.49 -24.17
C ARG A 11 -36.85 11.44 -22.88
N CYS A 12 -37.49 11.63 -21.72
CA CYS A 12 -36.79 11.51 -20.43
C CYS A 12 -36.30 10.08 -20.16
N LEU A 13 -37.04 9.07 -20.62
CA LEU A 13 -36.70 7.66 -20.41
C LEU A 13 -35.52 7.20 -21.30
N VAL A 14 -35.44 7.70 -22.54
CA VAL A 14 -34.30 7.44 -23.45
C VAL A 14 -33.03 8.17 -23.00
N VAL A 15 -33.14 9.42 -22.54
CA VAL A 15 -32.00 10.17 -21.98
C VAL A 15 -31.51 9.54 -20.66
N GLY A 16 -32.44 9.05 -19.82
CA GLY A 16 -32.10 8.31 -18.60
C GLY A 16 -31.38 6.98 -18.88
N LEU A 17 -31.80 6.23 -19.91
CA LEU A 17 -31.14 4.99 -20.32
C LEU A 17 -29.75 5.21 -20.95
N LEU A 18 -29.56 6.31 -21.68
CA LEU A 18 -28.25 6.69 -22.24
C LEU A 18 -27.27 7.15 -21.16
N LEU A 19 -27.74 7.86 -20.12
CA LEU A 19 -26.93 8.23 -18.96
C LEU A 19 -26.61 7.02 -18.07
N ALA A 20 -27.55 6.08 -17.87
CA ALA A 20 -27.31 4.84 -17.12
C ALA A 20 -26.29 3.93 -17.82
N GLY A 21 -26.27 3.92 -19.17
CA GLY A 21 -25.28 3.18 -19.96
C GLY A 21 -23.88 3.79 -19.95
N LEU A 22 -23.74 5.09 -19.64
CA LEU A 22 -22.45 5.77 -19.56
C LEU A 22 -21.79 5.62 -18.17
N VAL A 23 -22.59 5.53 -17.10
CA VAL A 23 -22.08 5.37 -15.72
C VAL A 23 -21.67 3.91 -15.43
N GLY A 24 -22.25 2.93 -16.14
CA GLY A 24 -21.92 1.51 -15.99
C GLY A 24 -20.59 1.03 -16.58
N ARG A 25 -19.72 1.93 -17.07
CA ARG A 25 -18.40 1.59 -17.63
C ARG A 25 -17.21 2.08 -16.81
N LEU A 26 -17.43 2.60 -15.60
CA LEU A 26 -16.37 3.14 -14.74
C LEU A 26 -16.06 2.28 -13.50
N THR A 27 -16.61 1.08 -13.40
CA THR A 27 -16.23 0.13 -12.35
C THR A 27 -15.02 -0.71 -12.76
N SER A 28 -13.94 -0.06 -13.16
CA SER A 28 -12.61 -0.59 -12.85
C SER A 28 -12.22 0.14 -11.57
N VAL A 29 -12.61 -0.41 -10.43
CA VAL A 29 -12.00 -0.03 -9.17
C VAL A 29 -10.57 -0.49 -9.30
N CYS A 30 -9.67 0.40 -9.71
CA CYS A 30 -8.25 0.24 -9.43
C CYS A 30 -8.16 0.12 -7.92
N ALA A 31 -8.06 -1.11 -7.40
CA ALA A 31 -7.53 -1.30 -6.07
C ALA A 31 -6.24 -0.48 -6.01
N CYS A 32 -6.05 0.29 -4.94
CA CYS A 32 -4.81 1.02 -4.77
C CYS A 32 -3.65 0.03 -4.98
N PRO A 33 -2.66 0.33 -5.85
CA PRO A 33 -1.52 -0.56 -6.04
C PRO A 33 -0.68 -0.72 -4.76
N PHE A 34 -0.96 0.09 -3.74
CA PHE A 34 -0.42 0.02 -2.38
C PHE A 34 -1.33 -0.75 -1.38
N CYS A 35 -2.51 -1.22 -1.78
CA CYS A 35 -3.52 -1.81 -0.88
C CYS A 35 -3.43 -3.33 -0.68
N SER A 36 -2.35 -4.00 -1.11
CA SER A 36 -1.97 -5.26 -0.45
C SER A 36 -1.31 -4.88 0.87
N ALA A 37 -2.12 -4.50 1.87
CA ALA A 37 -1.61 -4.23 3.20
C ALA A 37 -0.91 -5.49 3.70
N VAL A 38 0.40 -5.38 3.97
CA VAL A 38 1.19 -6.44 4.60
C VAL A 38 0.44 -6.86 5.85
N SER A 39 0.07 -8.13 5.89
CA SER A 39 -0.66 -8.69 7.04
C SER A 39 0.33 -9.29 8.03
N LEU A 40 -0.15 -9.64 9.22
CA LEU A 40 0.67 -10.45 10.10
C LEU A 40 0.92 -11.80 9.43
N THR A 41 2.16 -12.28 9.52
CA THR A 41 2.49 -13.63 9.06
C THR A 41 1.89 -14.66 10.01
N PHE A 42 1.68 -15.90 9.57
CA PHE A 42 1.24 -16.99 10.44
C PHE A 42 2.18 -17.17 11.64
N ALA A 43 3.48 -16.98 11.46
CA ALA A 43 4.42 -17.03 12.56
C ALA A 43 4.16 -15.91 13.58
N GLN A 44 3.87 -14.68 13.14
CA GLN A 44 3.53 -13.56 14.00
C GLN A 44 2.18 -13.76 14.70
N GLU A 45 1.14 -14.20 13.99
CA GLU A 45 -0.18 -14.46 14.56
C GLU A 45 -0.12 -15.57 15.62
N ILE A 46 0.57 -16.69 15.33
CA ILE A 46 0.80 -17.77 16.29
C ILE A 46 1.63 -17.28 17.47
N ALA A 47 2.66 -16.46 17.25
CA ALA A 47 3.48 -15.90 18.32
C ALA A 47 2.67 -15.01 19.27
N GLN A 48 1.73 -14.21 18.75
CA GLN A 48 0.86 -13.34 19.54
C GLN A 48 -0.27 -14.09 20.27
N SER A 49 -0.68 -15.25 19.76
CA SER A 49 -1.66 -16.13 20.42
C SER A 49 -1.10 -16.78 21.71
N GLN A 50 -1.96 -17.25 22.61
CA GLN A 50 -1.53 -18.12 23.73
C GLN A 50 -1.55 -19.59 23.31
N VAL A 51 -2.47 -19.97 22.43
CA VAL A 51 -2.65 -21.33 21.92
C VAL A 51 -2.85 -21.29 20.41
N ALA A 52 -2.29 -22.26 19.69
CA ALA A 52 -2.59 -22.46 18.27
C ALA A 52 -2.77 -23.96 17.98
N VAL A 53 -3.83 -24.31 17.26
CA VAL A 53 -4.17 -25.71 16.95
C VAL A 53 -4.61 -25.87 15.50
N ILE A 54 -4.33 -27.04 14.94
CA ILE A 54 -5.04 -27.54 13.77
C ILE A 54 -6.27 -28.30 14.27
N ALA A 55 -7.44 -27.87 13.84
CA ALA A 55 -8.70 -28.48 14.23
C ALA A 55 -9.52 -28.90 13.00
N ARG A 56 -10.30 -29.97 13.17
CA ARG A 56 -11.18 -30.51 12.14
C ARG A 56 -12.61 -30.09 12.43
N LEU A 57 -13.30 -29.55 11.43
CA LEU A 57 -14.73 -29.27 11.54
C LEU A 57 -15.52 -30.56 11.74
N VAL A 58 -16.28 -30.65 12.84
CA VAL A 58 -17.14 -31.79 13.16
C VAL A 58 -18.63 -31.47 13.00
N GLU A 59 -19.02 -30.21 13.21
CA GLU A 59 -20.38 -29.73 13.02
C GLU A 59 -20.35 -28.34 12.37
N PRO A 60 -20.85 -28.17 11.13
CA PRO A 60 -20.91 -26.87 10.47
C PRO A 60 -21.99 -25.99 11.12
N PRO A 61 -21.93 -24.65 10.93
CA PRO A 61 -23.03 -23.78 11.30
C PRO A 61 -24.33 -24.20 10.59
N PRO A 62 -25.50 -23.99 11.22
CA PRO A 62 -26.77 -24.19 10.56
C PRO A 62 -26.86 -23.33 9.29
N ALA A 63 -27.18 -23.92 8.14
CA ALA A 63 -27.19 -23.20 6.86
C ALA A 63 -28.03 -21.91 6.88
N GLY A 64 -29.16 -21.92 7.60
CA GLY A 64 -30.02 -20.73 7.75
C GLY A 64 -29.36 -19.56 8.49
N SER A 65 -28.33 -19.81 9.32
CA SER A 65 -27.59 -18.79 10.06
C SER A 65 -26.49 -18.11 9.23
N LEU A 66 -26.15 -18.66 8.07
CA LEU A 66 -25.15 -18.10 7.15
C LEU A 66 -25.78 -17.19 6.08
N LEU A 67 -27.10 -17.05 6.09
CA LEU A 67 -27.80 -16.21 5.13
C LEU A 67 -27.49 -14.72 5.38
N PRO A 68 -27.36 -13.87 4.33
CA PRO A 68 -26.99 -12.45 4.48
C PRO A 68 -27.91 -11.61 5.39
N ARG A 69 -29.12 -12.09 5.68
CA ARG A 69 -30.12 -11.45 6.56
C ARG A 69 -30.60 -12.39 7.67
N ALA A 70 -29.77 -13.35 8.06
CA ALA A 70 -30.08 -14.21 9.18
C ALA A 70 -30.22 -13.37 10.46
N GLU A 71 -31.37 -13.44 11.12
CA GLU A 71 -31.56 -12.90 12.46
C GLU A 71 -31.12 -13.95 13.50
N GLY A 72 -30.42 -13.52 14.54
CA GLY A 72 -29.99 -14.41 15.63
C GLY A 72 -28.51 -14.22 16.02
N PRO A 73 -27.98 -15.10 16.89
CA PRO A 73 -26.57 -15.07 17.24
C PRO A 73 -25.70 -15.38 16.02
N LEU A 74 -24.44 -14.93 16.04
CA LEU A 74 -23.48 -15.25 14.99
C LEU A 74 -23.37 -16.77 14.78
N PRO A 75 -23.20 -17.23 13.53
CA PRO A 75 -23.11 -18.65 13.21
C PRO A 75 -21.86 -19.27 13.84
N HIS A 76 -22.01 -20.40 14.54
CA HIS A 76 -20.90 -21.11 15.17
C HIS A 76 -20.69 -22.50 14.54
N GLY A 77 -19.43 -22.84 14.30
CA GLY A 77 -19.00 -24.20 13.96
C GLY A 77 -18.40 -24.89 15.18
N LYS A 78 -18.43 -26.23 15.20
CA LYS A 78 -17.74 -27.04 16.22
C LYS A 78 -16.57 -27.79 15.61
N PHE A 79 -15.45 -27.78 16.32
CA PHE A 79 -14.18 -28.30 15.84
C PHE A 79 -13.55 -29.24 16.86
N ALA A 80 -12.94 -30.33 16.39
CA ALA A 80 -12.13 -31.22 17.21
C ALA A 80 -10.65 -30.96 16.96
N VAL A 81 -9.85 -30.82 18.02
CA VAL A 81 -8.40 -30.64 17.90
C VAL A 81 -7.79 -31.88 17.27
N VAL A 82 -7.00 -31.69 16.21
CA VAL A 82 -6.24 -32.75 15.54
C VAL A 82 -4.78 -32.69 15.95
N GLU A 83 -4.23 -31.47 16.05
CA GLU A 83 -2.84 -31.25 16.37
C GLU A 83 -2.67 -29.91 17.09
N VAL A 84 -1.78 -29.86 18.08
CA VAL A 84 -1.45 -28.63 18.80
C VAL A 84 -0.13 -28.09 18.27
N LEU A 85 -0.14 -26.85 17.79
CA LEU A 85 1.05 -26.15 17.30
C LEU A 85 1.73 -25.33 18.42
N LYS A 86 0.94 -24.80 19.37
CA LYS A 86 1.41 -24.01 20.50
C LYS A 86 0.47 -24.14 21.70
N GLY A 87 1.02 -24.18 22.91
CA GLY A 87 0.27 -24.13 24.17
C GLY A 87 -0.38 -25.45 24.58
N ALA A 88 0.32 -26.58 24.43
CA ALA A 88 -0.20 -27.92 24.73
C ALA A 88 -0.84 -28.05 26.12
N ASP A 89 -0.17 -27.54 27.16
CA ASP A 89 -0.67 -27.58 28.55
C ASP A 89 -2.03 -26.86 28.68
N LEU A 90 -2.16 -25.68 28.06
CA LEU A 90 -3.40 -24.89 28.08
C LEU A 90 -4.55 -25.59 27.33
N VAL A 91 -4.25 -26.29 26.23
CA VAL A 91 -5.25 -27.07 25.47
C VAL A 91 -5.72 -28.28 26.28
N GLU A 92 -4.82 -28.95 27.00
CA GLU A 92 -5.14 -30.06 27.88
C GLU A 92 -5.98 -29.59 29.09
N GLU A 93 -5.56 -28.52 29.77
CA GLU A 93 -6.29 -27.91 30.89
C GLU A 93 -7.71 -27.46 30.49
N ALA A 94 -7.88 -26.95 29.26
CA ALA A 94 -9.18 -26.59 28.70
C ALA A 94 -10.07 -27.83 28.38
N GLY A 95 -9.54 -29.05 28.50
CA GLY A 95 -10.26 -30.29 28.23
C GLY A 95 -10.55 -30.52 26.74
N LEU A 96 -9.67 -30.02 25.86
CA LEU A 96 -9.81 -30.11 24.41
C LEU A 96 -9.02 -31.28 23.79
N LEU A 97 -8.29 -32.04 24.61
CA LEU A 97 -7.57 -33.26 24.22
C LEU A 97 -8.15 -34.51 24.89
N GLY A 98 -7.89 -35.68 24.29
CA GLY A 98 -8.26 -36.98 24.83
C GLY A 98 -9.64 -37.50 24.38
N ILE A 99 -10.03 -38.66 24.93
CA ILE A 99 -11.24 -39.40 24.50
C ILE A 99 -12.53 -38.63 24.78
N ASN A 100 -12.54 -37.80 25.83
CA ASN A 100 -13.68 -36.98 26.25
C ASN A 100 -13.49 -35.50 25.91
N ALA A 101 -12.67 -35.19 24.89
CA ALA A 101 -12.38 -33.83 24.48
C ALA A 101 -13.67 -33.07 24.13
N LYS A 102 -13.81 -31.86 24.68
CA LYS A 102 -14.87 -30.94 24.28
C LYS A 102 -14.54 -30.35 22.90
N PRO A 103 -15.52 -30.15 22.02
CA PRO A 103 -15.27 -29.45 20.77
C PRO A 103 -15.03 -27.96 21.03
N ILE A 104 -14.10 -27.36 20.30
CA ILE A 104 -13.97 -25.91 20.19
C ILE A 104 -15.20 -25.38 19.46
N THR A 105 -15.82 -24.32 19.98
CA THR A 105 -16.95 -23.65 19.33
C THR A 105 -16.57 -22.22 19.04
N THR A 106 -16.56 -21.82 17.77
CA THR A 106 -16.18 -20.45 17.36
C THR A 106 -17.00 -19.99 16.15
N ILE A 107 -17.03 -18.67 15.95
CA ILE A 107 -17.78 -18.02 14.87
C ILE A 107 -17.23 -18.50 13.53
N THR A 108 -18.11 -19.03 12.68
CA THR A 108 -17.76 -19.57 11.37
C THR A 108 -18.73 -18.99 10.35
N LEU A 109 -18.22 -18.13 9.46
CA LEU A 109 -19.04 -17.35 8.53
C LEU A 109 -19.20 -18.01 7.15
N GLU A 110 -18.62 -19.20 6.96
CA GLU A 110 -18.67 -19.94 5.71
C GLU A 110 -19.11 -21.38 5.94
N GLU A 111 -19.89 -21.92 5.01
CA GLU A 111 -20.19 -23.35 4.98
C GLU A 111 -18.99 -24.10 4.39
N LYS A 112 -18.47 -25.08 5.14
CA LYS A 112 -17.44 -26.02 4.66
C LYS A 112 -17.84 -27.46 4.99
N PRO A 113 -17.38 -28.44 4.20
CA PRO A 113 -17.65 -29.85 4.49
C PRO A 113 -17.09 -30.26 5.86
N VAL A 114 -17.84 -31.10 6.58
CA VAL A 114 -17.32 -31.80 7.76
C VAL A 114 -16.04 -32.55 7.39
N GLY A 115 -15.04 -32.45 8.26
CA GLY A 115 -13.72 -33.03 8.02
C GLY A 115 -12.67 -32.05 7.51
N THR A 116 -13.09 -30.86 7.05
CA THR A 116 -12.17 -29.77 6.65
C THR A 116 -11.29 -29.34 7.82
N LEU A 117 -10.02 -29.05 7.55
CA LEU A 117 -9.03 -28.62 8.55
C LEU A 117 -8.95 -27.09 8.62
N PHE A 118 -8.72 -26.59 9.82
CA PHE A 118 -8.61 -25.16 10.11
C PHE A 118 -7.46 -24.90 11.08
N LEU A 119 -6.79 -23.77 10.91
CA LEU A 119 -5.96 -23.15 11.95
C LEU A 119 -6.88 -22.33 12.87
N LEU A 120 -6.82 -22.62 14.17
CA LEU A 120 -7.49 -21.87 15.22
C LEU A 120 -6.47 -21.37 16.23
N MET A 121 -6.60 -20.10 16.60
CA MET A 121 -5.74 -19.46 17.59
C MET A 121 -6.57 -19.01 18.78
N GLY A 122 -6.08 -19.27 19.99
CA GLY A 122 -6.74 -19.00 21.25
C GLY A 122 -5.97 -17.98 22.08
N ILE A 123 -6.70 -17.10 22.74
CA ILE A 123 -6.17 -16.13 23.71
C ILE A 123 -6.93 -16.21 25.04
N GLU A 124 -6.45 -15.49 26.06
CA GLU A 124 -7.11 -15.34 27.37
C GLU A 124 -7.32 -16.65 28.17
N PRO A 125 -6.26 -17.41 28.51
CA PRO A 125 -6.40 -18.56 29.39
C PRO A 125 -6.93 -18.17 30.79
N PRO A 126 -7.65 -19.06 31.50
CA PRO A 126 -7.92 -20.46 31.14
C PRO A 126 -9.16 -20.65 30.23
N GLU A 127 -10.00 -19.62 30.07
CA GLU A 127 -11.19 -19.68 29.21
C GLU A 127 -10.88 -19.13 27.82
N LEU A 128 -10.30 -19.99 26.97
CA LEU A 128 -9.78 -19.58 25.67
C LEU A 128 -10.84 -18.97 24.75
N ILE A 129 -10.59 -17.75 24.30
CA ILE A 129 -11.33 -17.08 23.22
C ILE A 129 -10.66 -17.39 21.89
N TRP A 130 -11.42 -17.94 20.95
CA TRP A 130 -10.90 -18.44 19.68
C TRP A 130 -11.06 -17.45 18.54
N SER A 131 -10.07 -17.40 17.65
CA SER A 131 -10.10 -16.66 16.40
C SER A 131 -11.18 -17.19 15.44
N SER A 132 -11.47 -16.39 14.41
CA SER A 132 -12.16 -16.88 13.22
C SER A 132 -11.34 -18.03 12.59
N PRO A 133 -11.99 -19.14 12.19
CA PRO A 133 -11.31 -20.27 11.56
C PRO A 133 -10.67 -19.92 10.23
N ILE A 134 -9.38 -20.22 10.09
CA ILE A 134 -8.65 -20.08 8.83
C ILE A 134 -8.59 -21.46 8.17
N PRO A 135 -9.23 -21.69 7.01
CA PRO A 135 -9.19 -23.00 6.35
C PRO A 135 -7.77 -23.30 5.88
N VAL A 136 -7.30 -24.53 6.13
CA VAL A 136 -5.94 -24.95 5.76
C VAL A 136 -5.96 -26.27 4.99
N SER A 137 -5.14 -26.34 3.94
CA SER A 137 -4.90 -27.58 3.21
C SER A 137 -3.96 -28.51 4.00
N THR A 138 -3.87 -29.78 3.60
CA THR A 138 -2.88 -30.71 4.16
C THR A 138 -1.44 -30.19 3.97
N LYS A 139 -1.18 -29.48 2.87
CA LYS A 139 0.12 -28.85 2.60
C LYS A 139 0.38 -27.70 3.57
N ALA A 140 -0.63 -26.86 3.82
CA ALA A 140 -0.54 -25.78 4.79
C ALA A 140 -0.34 -26.30 6.22
N VAL A 141 -0.94 -27.43 6.60
CA VAL A 141 -0.65 -28.08 7.89
C VAL A 141 0.83 -28.47 8.00
N ALA A 142 1.40 -29.10 6.97
CA ALA A 142 2.82 -29.46 6.97
C ALA A 142 3.74 -28.23 7.05
N TYR A 143 3.36 -27.14 6.38
CA TYR A 143 4.05 -25.85 6.45
C TYR A 143 3.99 -25.23 7.85
N LEU A 144 2.81 -25.14 8.45
CA LEU A 144 2.60 -24.54 9.79
C LEU A 144 3.40 -25.27 10.87
N LYS A 145 3.52 -26.60 10.75
CA LYS A 145 4.33 -27.42 11.65
C LYS A 145 5.83 -27.14 11.57
N LYS A 146 6.29 -26.59 10.45
CA LYS A 146 7.71 -26.22 10.27
C LYS A 146 8.05 -24.87 10.87
N LEU A 147 7.07 -23.97 11.02
CA LEU A 147 7.33 -22.61 11.50
C LEU A 147 8.09 -22.54 12.83
N PRO A 148 7.78 -23.35 13.87
CA PRO A 148 8.54 -23.32 15.13
C PRO A 148 9.98 -23.82 15.02
N GLU A 149 10.32 -24.55 13.95
CA GLU A 149 11.68 -25.06 13.69
C GLU A 149 12.56 -24.00 12.98
N LEU A 150 11.95 -22.95 12.42
CA LEU A 150 12.68 -21.93 11.66
C LEU A 150 13.36 -20.93 12.59
N ALA A 151 14.45 -20.34 12.10
CA ALA A 151 15.03 -19.16 12.72
C ALA A 151 13.99 -18.01 12.80
N GLU A 152 14.09 -17.17 13.81
CA GLU A 152 13.20 -16.02 14.01
C GLU A 152 13.27 -15.03 12.83
N LYS A 153 14.47 -14.82 12.29
CA LYS A 153 14.77 -13.92 11.17
C LYS A 153 16.00 -14.41 10.41
N GLY A 154 16.41 -13.69 9.36
CA GLY A 154 17.62 -14.01 8.62
C GLY A 154 17.39 -14.79 7.32
N PRO A 155 18.47 -14.95 6.52
CA PRO A 155 18.37 -15.53 5.19
C PRO A 155 17.95 -17.01 5.19
N ASP A 156 18.24 -17.78 6.25
CA ASP A 156 17.82 -19.18 6.36
C ASP A 156 16.31 -19.33 6.52
N ARG A 157 15.68 -18.38 7.22
CA ARG A 157 14.22 -18.28 7.31
C ARG A 157 13.64 -17.99 5.93
N LEU A 158 14.19 -17.00 5.21
CA LEU A 158 13.72 -16.64 3.87
C LEU A 158 13.92 -17.75 2.83
N ALA A 159 14.98 -18.57 2.98
CA ALA A 159 15.22 -19.72 2.11
C ALA A 159 14.13 -20.80 2.19
N PHE A 160 13.42 -20.89 3.32
CA PHE A 160 12.23 -21.72 3.44
C PHE A 160 11.03 -21.07 2.72
N PHE A 161 10.74 -19.80 3.01
CA PHE A 161 9.56 -19.12 2.46
C PHE A 161 9.64 -18.90 0.94
N GLN A 162 10.83 -18.73 0.36
CA GLN A 162 10.94 -18.52 -1.09
C GLN A 162 10.33 -19.67 -1.91
N GLN A 163 10.27 -20.88 -1.34
CA GLN A 163 9.70 -22.06 -2.01
C GLN A 163 8.18 -21.95 -2.22
N TYR A 164 7.54 -20.98 -1.57
CA TYR A 164 6.09 -20.80 -1.55
C TYR A 164 5.63 -19.50 -2.21
N LEU A 165 6.52 -18.63 -2.72
CA LEU A 165 6.19 -17.28 -3.23
C LEU A 165 5.15 -17.23 -4.36
N GLU A 166 4.92 -18.33 -5.07
CA GLU A 166 3.87 -18.50 -6.09
C GLU A 166 3.21 -19.88 -5.94
N ASP A 167 2.99 -20.31 -4.70
CA ASP A 167 2.31 -21.57 -4.41
C ASP A 167 0.85 -21.55 -4.91
N ALA A 168 0.37 -22.71 -5.37
CA ALA A 168 -1.04 -22.86 -5.75
C ALA A 168 -1.99 -22.76 -4.54
N ASP A 169 -1.47 -23.00 -3.33
CA ASP A 169 -2.17 -22.64 -2.11
C ASP A 169 -1.93 -21.15 -1.79
N GLU A 170 -2.92 -20.33 -2.13
CA GLU A 170 -2.84 -18.87 -1.95
C GLU A 170 -2.56 -18.43 -0.52
N SER A 171 -2.93 -19.24 0.49
CA SER A 171 -2.61 -18.92 1.89
C SER A 171 -1.11 -18.99 2.15
N LEU A 172 -0.42 -19.95 1.53
CA LEU A 172 1.03 -20.10 1.63
C LEU A 172 1.77 -19.07 0.78
N ALA A 173 1.26 -18.78 -0.42
CA ALA A 173 1.84 -17.74 -1.27
C ALA A 173 1.75 -16.36 -0.63
N ARG A 174 0.63 -16.06 0.01
CA ARG A 174 0.46 -14.84 0.79
C ARG A 174 1.39 -14.79 2.00
N ASP A 175 1.40 -15.83 2.82
CA ASP A 175 2.25 -15.84 4.03
C ASP A 175 3.74 -15.72 3.68
N ALA A 176 4.20 -16.43 2.65
CA ALA A 176 5.56 -16.32 2.15
C ALA A 176 5.88 -14.90 1.66
N TYR A 177 4.95 -14.26 0.94
CA TYR A 177 5.12 -12.86 0.55
C TYR A 177 5.23 -11.94 1.77
N ASP A 178 4.33 -12.10 2.76
CA ASP A 178 4.33 -11.27 3.97
C ASP A 178 5.62 -11.45 4.79
N GLU A 179 6.17 -12.68 4.86
CA GLU A 179 7.48 -12.96 5.48
C GLU A 179 8.64 -12.23 4.81
N PHE A 180 8.62 -12.10 3.48
CA PHE A 180 9.60 -11.27 2.76
C PHE A 180 9.32 -9.77 2.94
N ALA A 181 8.06 -9.36 3.00
CA ALA A 181 7.67 -7.96 3.09
C ALA A 181 8.09 -7.32 4.43
N VAL A 182 8.16 -8.11 5.51
CA VAL A 182 8.63 -7.65 6.83
C VAL A 182 10.13 -7.86 7.05
N ALA A 183 10.82 -8.55 6.14
CA ALA A 183 12.23 -8.87 6.30
C ALA A 183 13.13 -7.67 5.99
N PRO A 184 14.17 -7.40 6.81
CA PRO A 184 15.20 -6.43 6.48
C PRO A 184 15.91 -6.76 5.16
N TYR A 185 16.29 -5.74 4.38
CA TYR A 185 16.95 -5.95 3.08
C TYR A 185 18.28 -6.72 3.20
N VAL A 186 19.01 -6.58 4.32
CA VAL A 186 20.23 -7.35 4.60
C VAL A 186 19.98 -8.86 4.63
N ASP A 187 18.81 -9.31 5.09
CA ASP A 187 18.46 -10.73 5.11
C ASP A 187 18.16 -11.23 3.69
N VAL A 188 17.52 -10.41 2.85
CA VAL A 188 17.31 -10.71 1.43
C VAL A 188 18.64 -10.79 0.69
N ARG A 189 19.59 -9.87 0.96
CA ARG A 189 20.96 -9.96 0.42
C ARG A 189 21.66 -11.25 0.84
N GLY A 190 21.49 -11.69 2.08
CA GLY A 190 22.03 -12.97 2.57
C GLY A 190 21.48 -14.22 1.85
N LEU A 191 20.42 -14.08 1.04
CA LEU A 191 19.84 -15.14 0.24
C LEU A 191 20.47 -15.27 -1.17
N GLU A 192 21.34 -14.34 -1.60
CA GLU A 192 21.89 -14.22 -2.96
C GLU A 192 22.18 -15.56 -3.66
N SER A 193 23.04 -16.38 -3.07
CA SER A 193 23.48 -17.68 -3.65
C SER A 193 22.42 -18.78 -3.71
N ARG A 194 21.23 -18.54 -3.13
CA ARG A 194 20.12 -19.51 -3.02
C ARG A 194 18.88 -19.10 -3.80
N MET A 195 18.92 -17.98 -4.52
CA MET A 195 17.84 -17.52 -5.38
C MET A 195 18.06 -17.97 -6.83
N ASP A 196 16.96 -18.16 -7.55
CA ASP A 196 16.96 -18.46 -8.99
C ASP A 196 16.60 -17.19 -9.78
N SER A 197 17.63 -16.53 -10.32
CA SER A 197 17.45 -15.32 -11.12
C SER A 197 16.61 -15.55 -12.37
N THR A 198 16.67 -16.75 -12.96
CA THR A 198 15.91 -17.10 -14.17
C THR A 198 14.42 -17.19 -13.85
N GLN A 199 14.08 -17.82 -12.73
CA GLN A 199 12.70 -17.89 -12.25
C GLN A 199 12.15 -16.50 -11.88
N LEU A 200 12.93 -15.69 -11.15
CA LEU A 200 12.53 -14.34 -10.76
C LEU A 200 12.25 -13.46 -11.99
N LEU A 201 13.13 -13.49 -12.98
CA LEU A 201 12.91 -12.77 -14.23
C LEU A 201 11.64 -13.26 -14.96
N ALA A 202 11.42 -14.58 -15.03
CA ALA A 202 10.23 -15.13 -15.66
C ALA A 202 8.93 -14.70 -14.95
N TRP A 203 8.94 -14.56 -13.62
CA TRP A 203 7.80 -14.00 -12.88
C TRP A 203 7.63 -12.51 -13.13
N ILE A 204 8.70 -11.72 -13.16
CA ILE A 204 8.63 -10.27 -13.45
C ILE A 204 8.01 -10.03 -14.83
N GLU A 205 8.39 -10.83 -15.82
CA GLU A 205 7.93 -10.76 -17.22
C GLU A 205 6.54 -11.37 -17.45
N ASN A 206 5.90 -11.92 -16.41
CA ASN A 206 4.55 -12.41 -16.49
C ASN A 206 3.55 -11.30 -16.10
N PRO A 207 2.69 -10.80 -17.01
CA PRO A 207 1.75 -9.73 -16.72
C PRO A 207 0.66 -10.13 -15.71
N LYS A 208 0.47 -11.43 -15.46
CA LYS A 208 -0.52 -11.94 -14.49
C LYS A 208 -0.03 -11.88 -13.05
N ILE A 209 1.27 -11.67 -12.82
CA ILE A 209 1.81 -11.53 -11.47
C ILE A 209 1.32 -10.21 -10.88
N GLN A 210 0.86 -10.27 -9.62
CA GLN A 210 0.39 -9.11 -8.88
C GLN A 210 1.52 -8.09 -8.71
N SER A 211 1.18 -6.79 -8.76
CA SER A 211 2.17 -5.70 -8.69
C SER A 211 3.05 -5.76 -7.44
N SER A 212 2.47 -6.08 -6.28
CA SER A 212 3.18 -6.21 -5.00
C SER A 212 4.21 -7.34 -5.01
N ARG A 213 3.86 -8.49 -5.60
CA ARG A 213 4.77 -9.63 -5.78
C ARG A 213 5.86 -9.34 -6.80
N ARG A 214 5.52 -8.68 -7.93
CA ARG A 214 6.51 -8.23 -8.93
C ARG A 214 7.57 -7.31 -8.31
N ARG A 215 7.15 -6.39 -7.43
CA ARG A 215 8.06 -5.51 -6.69
C ARG A 215 9.07 -6.30 -5.84
N LEU A 216 8.61 -7.33 -5.13
CA LEU A 216 9.48 -8.23 -4.37
C LEU A 216 10.45 -8.96 -5.30
N TYR A 217 9.97 -9.54 -6.40
CA TYR A 217 10.83 -10.29 -7.32
C TYR A 217 11.88 -9.42 -8.00
N ALA A 218 11.55 -8.17 -8.35
CA ALA A 218 12.53 -7.21 -8.85
C ALA A 218 13.60 -6.89 -7.79
N THR A 219 13.19 -6.76 -6.52
CA THR A 219 14.13 -6.55 -5.41
C THR A 219 15.08 -7.75 -5.24
N MET A 220 14.55 -8.98 -5.29
CA MET A 220 15.33 -10.22 -5.22
C MET A 220 16.25 -10.40 -6.44
N LEU A 221 15.75 -10.09 -7.64
CA LEU A 221 16.54 -10.14 -8.87
C LEU A 221 17.69 -9.14 -8.82
N GLY A 222 17.49 -7.95 -8.24
CA GLY A 222 18.57 -6.99 -8.00
C GLY A 222 19.71 -7.55 -7.14
N VAL A 223 19.44 -8.54 -6.28
CA VAL A 223 20.44 -9.19 -5.43
C VAL A 223 21.19 -10.29 -6.18
N CYS A 224 20.50 -11.21 -6.85
CA CYS A 224 21.12 -12.42 -7.44
C CYS A 224 21.26 -12.40 -8.97
N GLY A 225 20.79 -11.34 -9.62
CA GLY A 225 20.75 -11.23 -11.07
C GLY A 225 22.09 -10.84 -11.69
N THR A 226 22.07 -10.71 -13.01
CA THR A 226 23.22 -10.38 -13.84
C THR A 226 23.00 -9.11 -14.66
N LYS A 227 24.07 -8.62 -15.29
CA LYS A 227 23.95 -7.50 -16.24
C LYS A 227 23.04 -7.81 -17.45
N ALA A 228 22.90 -9.07 -17.83
CA ALA A 228 21.98 -9.47 -18.89
C ALA A 228 20.51 -9.38 -18.44
N ASP A 229 20.24 -9.67 -17.17
CA ASP A 229 18.91 -9.49 -16.58
C ASP A 229 18.57 -7.99 -16.50
N ALA A 230 19.56 -7.13 -16.21
CA ALA A 230 19.39 -5.67 -16.24
C ALA A 230 18.85 -5.20 -17.60
N GLU A 231 19.38 -5.71 -18.72
CA GLU A 231 18.94 -5.33 -20.07
C GLU A 231 17.47 -5.69 -20.32
N ARG A 232 17.00 -6.80 -19.74
CA ARG A 232 15.59 -7.22 -19.81
C ARG A 232 14.69 -6.28 -18.99
N ILE A 233 15.11 -5.92 -17.78
CA ILE A 233 14.40 -4.96 -16.94
C ILE A 233 14.38 -3.57 -17.59
N GLU A 234 15.50 -3.10 -18.14
CA GLU A 234 15.60 -1.82 -18.87
C GLU A 234 14.62 -1.77 -20.05
N ALA A 235 14.46 -2.87 -20.80
CA ALA A 235 13.47 -2.96 -21.86
C ALA A 235 12.03 -2.76 -21.36
N ILE A 236 11.68 -3.33 -20.20
CA ILE A 236 10.39 -3.08 -19.52
C ILE A 236 10.26 -1.60 -19.13
N LEU A 237 11.32 -1.03 -18.54
CA LEU A 237 11.37 0.36 -18.07
C LEU A 237 11.24 1.41 -19.18
N ILE A 238 11.58 1.09 -20.42
CA ILE A 238 11.39 2.02 -21.55
C ILE A 238 10.22 1.63 -22.45
N GLY A 239 9.51 0.54 -22.12
CA GLY A 239 8.36 0.06 -22.87
C GLY A 239 8.71 -0.50 -24.25
N ASN A 240 9.94 -0.99 -24.42
CA ASN A 240 10.35 -1.70 -25.63
C ASN A 240 9.67 -3.06 -25.70
N ASP A 241 9.45 -3.56 -26.92
CA ASP A 241 8.88 -4.90 -27.13
C ASP A 241 9.82 -5.95 -26.53
N LEU A 242 9.42 -6.48 -25.36
CA LEU A 242 9.85 -7.80 -24.93
C LEU A 242 9.25 -8.79 -25.93
N ALA A 243 10.08 -9.63 -26.53
CA ALA A 243 9.73 -10.46 -27.67
C ALA A 243 8.38 -11.20 -27.49
N GLY A 244 7.37 -10.78 -28.27
CA GLY A 244 6.10 -11.49 -28.45
C GLY A 244 4.86 -10.65 -28.15
N ASP A 245 3.96 -10.61 -29.14
CA ASP A 245 2.48 -10.36 -29.22
C ASP A 245 1.70 -9.79 -28.02
N SER A 246 2.35 -9.13 -27.06
CA SER A 246 1.77 -8.63 -25.82
C SER A 246 0.97 -7.35 -26.08
N GLY A 247 -0.21 -7.27 -25.47
CA GLY A 247 -1.09 -6.11 -25.61
C GLY A 247 -0.50 -4.86 -24.94
N LYS A 248 -1.08 -3.69 -25.23
CA LYS A 248 -0.76 -2.44 -24.49
C LYS A 248 -1.01 -2.60 -22.98
N GLU A 249 -2.03 -3.36 -22.61
CA GLU A 249 -2.41 -3.64 -21.22
C GLU A 249 -1.34 -4.48 -20.52
N ASP A 250 -0.88 -5.56 -21.15
CA ASP A 250 0.20 -6.40 -20.61
C ASP A 250 1.47 -5.57 -20.35
N ARG A 251 1.84 -4.66 -21.27
CA ARG A 251 2.99 -3.76 -21.07
C ARG A 251 2.83 -2.82 -19.89
N ALA A 252 1.62 -2.32 -19.64
CA ALA A 252 1.37 -1.48 -18.47
C ALA A 252 1.48 -2.29 -17.17
N GLU A 253 0.97 -3.53 -17.16
CA GLU A 253 1.08 -4.43 -16.01
C GLU A 253 2.53 -4.77 -15.67
N LEU A 254 3.36 -5.04 -16.67
CA LEU A 254 4.79 -5.32 -16.49
C LEU A 254 5.56 -4.14 -15.87
N ARG A 255 5.09 -2.90 -16.07
CA ARG A 255 5.67 -1.69 -15.49
C ARG A 255 5.14 -1.36 -14.09
N SER A 256 4.21 -2.14 -13.56
CA SER A 256 3.75 -1.94 -12.19
C SER A 256 4.87 -2.32 -11.20
N GLY A 257 4.97 -1.61 -10.07
CA GLY A 257 6.13 -1.72 -9.17
C GLY A 257 7.40 -1.07 -9.74
N LEU A 258 7.23 0.03 -10.49
CA LEU A 258 8.28 0.74 -11.23
C LEU A 258 9.50 1.10 -10.38
N ASP A 259 9.30 1.47 -9.12
CA ASP A 259 10.36 1.78 -8.16
C ASP A 259 11.34 0.61 -7.96
N ALA A 260 10.82 -0.60 -7.75
CA ALA A 260 11.69 -1.77 -7.60
C ALA A 260 12.31 -2.22 -8.93
N LEU A 261 11.63 -2.02 -10.06
CA LEU A 261 12.23 -2.29 -11.38
C LEU A 261 13.41 -1.36 -11.67
N ILE A 262 13.28 -0.06 -11.34
CA ILE A 262 14.37 0.92 -11.44
C ILE A 262 15.52 0.54 -10.50
N ALA A 263 15.23 0.25 -9.23
CA ALA A 263 16.25 -0.15 -8.28
C ALA A 263 16.97 -1.45 -8.72
N CYS A 264 16.22 -2.42 -9.25
CA CYS A 264 16.77 -3.66 -9.82
C CYS A 264 17.72 -3.37 -10.97
N SER A 265 17.30 -2.60 -11.98
CA SER A 265 18.15 -2.31 -13.15
C SER A 265 19.45 -1.61 -12.72
N VAL A 266 19.35 -0.62 -11.85
CA VAL A 266 20.51 0.14 -11.36
C VAL A 266 21.43 -0.74 -10.52
N THR A 267 20.89 -1.58 -9.63
CA THR A 267 21.72 -2.48 -8.79
C THR A 267 22.52 -3.45 -9.66
N LEU A 268 21.91 -3.99 -10.73
CA LEU A 268 22.57 -4.93 -11.64
C LEU A 268 23.57 -4.25 -12.59
N ARG A 269 23.31 -3.00 -13.00
CA ARG A 269 24.18 -2.24 -13.92
C ARG A 269 25.34 -1.56 -13.20
N GLY A 270 25.12 -1.13 -11.96
CA GLY A 270 25.97 -0.18 -11.23
C GLY A 270 25.63 1.27 -11.57
N ALA A 271 26.56 2.19 -11.29
CA ALA A 271 26.36 3.63 -11.44
C ALA A 271 25.87 4.05 -12.83
N ASP A 272 26.34 3.39 -13.89
CA ASP A 272 25.95 3.66 -15.29
C ASP A 272 24.44 3.43 -15.53
N GLY A 273 23.78 2.61 -14.71
CA GLY A 273 22.34 2.38 -14.79
C GLY A 273 21.51 3.64 -14.52
N LEU A 274 22.06 4.60 -13.76
CA LEU A 274 21.36 5.85 -13.46
C LEU A 274 21.25 6.79 -14.65
N ASP A 275 22.10 6.66 -15.68
CA ASP A 275 22.01 7.51 -16.87
C ASP A 275 20.69 7.29 -17.64
N LEU A 276 20.21 6.03 -17.66
CA LEU A 276 18.89 5.70 -18.20
C LEU A 276 17.79 6.31 -17.34
N ILE A 277 17.93 6.26 -16.01
CA ILE A 277 16.92 6.76 -15.08
C ILE A 277 16.79 8.28 -15.19
N ASP A 278 17.93 8.97 -15.22
CA ASP A 278 18.04 10.40 -15.39
C ASP A 278 17.34 10.84 -16.68
N THR A 279 17.64 10.17 -17.79
CA THR A 279 17.09 10.49 -19.11
C THR A 279 15.60 10.19 -19.23
N HIS A 280 15.12 9.09 -18.63
CA HIS A 280 13.76 8.61 -18.89
C HIS A 280 12.72 9.02 -17.86
N PHE A 281 13.13 9.30 -16.62
CA PHE A 281 12.20 9.49 -15.50
C PHE A 281 12.38 10.82 -14.74
N LEU A 282 13.55 11.45 -14.84
CA LEU A 282 13.88 12.67 -14.08
C LEU A 282 13.98 13.91 -14.97
N ASP A 283 14.74 13.84 -16.06
CA ASP A 283 14.87 14.95 -17.02
C ASP A 283 13.57 15.11 -17.81
N ARG A 284 12.99 16.31 -17.74
CA ARG A 284 11.76 16.67 -18.46
C ARG A 284 12.03 17.46 -19.74
N LYS A 285 13.30 17.71 -20.08
CA LYS A 285 13.65 18.40 -21.33
C LYS A 285 13.19 17.59 -22.53
N GLY A 286 12.17 18.08 -23.21
CA GLY A 286 11.64 17.47 -24.42
C GLY A 286 10.73 16.25 -24.19
N ARG A 287 10.28 15.99 -22.95
CA ARG A 287 9.35 14.90 -22.63
C ARG A 287 8.41 15.26 -21.48
N ASP A 288 7.15 14.88 -21.61
CA ASP A 288 6.22 14.85 -20.48
C ASP A 288 6.31 13.49 -19.77
N VAL A 289 6.84 13.49 -18.55
CA VAL A 289 6.96 12.29 -17.70
C VAL A 289 5.83 12.29 -16.67
N PRO A 290 5.01 11.23 -16.56
CA PRO A 290 3.95 11.19 -15.57
C PRO A 290 4.50 11.35 -14.15
N PHE A 291 3.81 12.10 -13.29
CA PHE A 291 4.23 12.32 -11.90
C PHE A 291 4.51 11.02 -11.15
N THR A 292 3.65 10.01 -11.35
CA THR A 292 3.79 8.68 -10.72
C THR A 292 5.08 7.98 -11.11
N GLU A 293 5.59 8.20 -12.32
CA GLU A 293 6.85 7.61 -12.78
C GLU A 293 8.06 8.33 -12.18
N THR A 294 8.04 9.66 -12.15
CA THR A 294 9.07 10.45 -11.44
C THR A 294 9.10 10.11 -9.95
N TYR A 295 7.94 10.00 -9.31
CA TYR A 295 7.84 9.63 -7.90
C TYR A 295 8.42 8.23 -7.65
N ALA A 296 8.11 7.25 -8.51
CA ALA A 296 8.70 5.92 -8.42
C ALA A 296 10.23 5.93 -8.57
N ALA A 297 10.77 6.75 -9.48
CA ALA A 297 12.22 6.92 -9.62
C ALA A 297 12.84 7.53 -8.35
N VAL A 298 12.21 8.53 -7.74
CA VAL A 298 12.67 9.10 -6.45
C VAL A 298 12.66 8.04 -5.34
N MET A 299 11.63 7.21 -5.26
CA MET A 299 11.58 6.11 -4.28
C MET A 299 12.69 5.07 -4.51
N ALA A 300 12.99 4.75 -5.77
CA ALA A 300 14.12 3.88 -6.11
C ALA A 300 15.46 4.50 -5.71
N LEU A 301 15.68 5.79 -5.96
CA LEU A 301 16.89 6.51 -5.56
C LEU A 301 17.07 6.56 -4.03
N ARG A 302 15.97 6.72 -3.28
CA ARG A 302 15.99 6.63 -1.80
C ARG A 302 16.48 5.27 -1.33
N PHE A 303 15.88 4.21 -1.85
CA PHE A 303 16.31 2.85 -1.57
C PHE A 303 17.79 2.64 -1.93
N LEU A 304 18.21 3.07 -3.12
CA LEU A 304 19.61 2.94 -3.56
C LEU A 304 20.60 3.71 -2.67
N GLY A 305 20.22 4.88 -2.15
CA GLY A 305 21.08 5.70 -1.29
C GLY A 305 21.14 5.26 0.19
N GLU A 306 20.17 4.45 0.63
CA GLU A 306 20.01 3.97 2.01
C GLU A 306 20.42 2.51 2.19
N GLU A 307 19.94 1.63 1.32
CA GLU A 307 19.96 0.18 1.50
C GLU A 307 20.99 -0.53 0.60
N SER A 308 21.47 0.15 -0.45
CA SER A 308 22.35 -0.44 -1.47
C SER A 308 23.74 0.21 -1.49
N ASP A 309 24.76 -0.63 -1.70
CA ASP A 309 26.14 -0.20 -1.94
C ASP A 309 26.52 -0.30 -3.42
N ALA A 310 25.56 -0.63 -4.30
CA ALA A 310 25.80 -0.83 -5.73
C ALA A 310 26.18 0.45 -6.47
N VAL A 311 25.82 1.61 -5.92
CA VAL A 311 26.09 2.93 -6.50
C VAL A 311 26.58 3.89 -5.40
N PRO A 312 27.62 4.69 -5.66
CA PRO A 312 28.04 5.73 -4.73
C PRO A 312 26.92 6.75 -4.46
N ARG A 313 26.73 7.13 -3.19
CA ARG A 313 25.70 8.12 -2.80
C ARG A 313 25.80 9.43 -3.58
N ASP A 314 27.00 9.89 -3.89
CA ASP A 314 27.22 11.10 -4.68
C ASP A 314 26.57 11.03 -6.06
N ARG A 315 26.60 9.86 -6.72
CA ARG A 315 25.94 9.65 -8.01
C ARG A 315 24.42 9.61 -7.89
N VAL A 316 23.88 9.08 -6.78
CA VAL A 316 22.44 9.17 -6.47
C VAL A 316 22.01 10.62 -6.25
N LEU A 317 22.83 11.41 -5.54
CA LEU A 317 22.61 12.84 -5.32
C LEU A 317 22.67 13.64 -6.63
N GLU A 318 23.54 13.28 -7.58
CA GLU A 318 23.52 13.84 -8.95
C GLU A 318 22.17 13.64 -9.63
N SER A 319 21.60 12.42 -9.58
CA SER A 319 20.26 12.14 -10.13
C SER A 319 19.17 12.96 -9.46
N LEU A 320 19.16 13.04 -8.12
CA LEU A 320 18.15 13.82 -7.39
C LEU A 320 18.20 15.32 -7.75
N ARG A 321 19.41 15.87 -7.96
CA ARG A 321 19.60 17.28 -8.32
C ARG A 321 18.98 17.65 -9.66
N ILE A 322 18.78 16.69 -10.58
CA ILE A 322 18.08 16.95 -11.86
C ILE A 322 16.67 17.51 -11.61
N LEU A 323 15.96 17.03 -10.58
CA LEU A 323 14.61 17.50 -10.26
C LEU A 323 14.57 18.93 -9.71
N LEU A 324 15.71 19.51 -9.30
CA LEU A 324 15.77 20.93 -8.94
C LEU A 324 15.62 21.86 -10.16
N GLU A 325 15.80 21.35 -11.38
CA GLU A 325 15.50 22.08 -12.61
C GLU A 325 14.00 22.12 -12.93
N GLU A 326 13.18 21.37 -12.19
CA GLU A 326 11.73 21.29 -12.35
C GLU A 326 11.03 21.87 -11.12
N PRO A 327 10.74 23.19 -11.07
CA PRO A 327 10.33 23.87 -9.85
C PRO A 327 9.05 23.30 -9.20
N LYS A 328 8.17 22.66 -9.99
CA LYS A 328 6.92 22.03 -9.52
C LYS A 328 7.14 20.68 -8.80
N LEU A 329 8.35 20.12 -8.88
CA LEU A 329 8.72 18.81 -8.33
C LEU A 329 9.94 18.88 -7.42
N ALA A 330 10.62 20.03 -7.36
CA ALA A 330 11.85 20.19 -6.59
C ALA A 330 11.66 19.87 -5.09
N ASP A 331 10.47 20.13 -4.53
CA ASP A 331 10.12 19.82 -3.15
C ASP A 331 10.26 18.33 -2.79
N LEU A 332 10.08 17.44 -3.78
CA LEU A 332 10.16 15.98 -3.59
C LEU A 332 11.51 15.50 -3.08
N VAL A 333 12.60 16.22 -3.39
CA VAL A 333 13.98 15.74 -3.16
C VAL A 333 14.76 16.58 -2.15
N ILE A 334 14.30 17.80 -1.82
CA ILE A 334 15.07 18.71 -0.95
C ILE A 334 15.34 18.11 0.43
N ALA A 335 14.38 17.36 0.99
CA ALA A 335 14.56 16.69 2.27
C ALA A 335 15.64 15.60 2.21
N ASP A 336 15.74 14.87 1.09
CA ASP A 336 16.78 13.86 0.88
C ASP A 336 18.16 14.51 0.75
N LEU A 337 18.26 15.60 -0.04
CA LEU A 337 19.50 16.38 -0.16
C LEU A 337 19.96 16.93 1.19
N ALA A 338 19.04 17.42 2.03
CA ALA A 338 19.36 17.87 3.38
C ALA A 338 19.83 16.74 4.29
N ARG A 339 19.10 15.62 4.30
CA ARG A 339 19.39 14.45 5.14
C ARG A 339 20.73 13.81 4.79
N TRP A 340 21.07 13.78 3.51
CA TRP A 340 22.34 13.26 3.00
C TRP A 340 23.43 14.33 2.88
N GLN A 341 23.18 15.53 3.40
CA GLN A 341 24.15 16.61 3.54
C GLN A 341 24.76 17.09 2.21
N ASP A 342 24.00 17.02 1.11
CA ASP A 342 24.41 17.64 -0.15
C ASP A 342 24.21 19.15 -0.07
N TRP A 343 25.23 19.85 0.46
CA TRP A 343 25.25 21.30 0.61
C TRP A 343 25.56 22.08 -0.67
N SER A 344 25.77 21.39 -1.79
CA SER A 344 26.21 22.02 -3.05
C SER A 344 25.13 22.88 -3.71
N VAL A 345 23.86 22.76 -3.29
CA VAL A 345 22.70 23.36 -3.97
C VAL A 345 22.11 24.59 -3.29
N ILE A 346 22.78 25.17 -2.28
CA ILE A 346 22.29 26.36 -1.54
C ILE A 346 21.83 27.48 -2.48
N GLU A 347 22.62 27.79 -3.52
CA GLU A 347 22.30 28.85 -4.47
C GLU A 347 21.03 28.52 -5.28
N LYS A 348 20.96 27.31 -5.84
CA LYS A 348 19.79 26.83 -6.61
C LYS A 348 18.51 26.84 -5.76
N LEU A 349 18.58 26.36 -4.51
CA LEU A 349 17.44 26.37 -3.60
C LEU A 349 17.00 27.79 -3.21
N THR A 350 17.96 28.70 -3.02
CA THR A 350 17.68 30.12 -2.78
C THR A 350 16.98 30.74 -3.98
N GLU A 351 17.42 30.43 -5.19
CA GLU A 351 16.77 30.88 -6.43
C GLU A 351 15.35 30.35 -6.55
N LEU A 352 15.14 29.04 -6.36
CA LEU A 352 13.82 28.41 -6.37
C LEU A 352 12.85 29.07 -5.40
N PHE A 353 13.30 29.38 -4.17
CA PHE A 353 12.48 30.06 -3.18
C PHE A 353 12.03 31.45 -3.67
N ILE A 354 12.96 32.22 -4.24
CA ILE A 354 12.71 33.60 -4.69
C ILE A 354 11.77 33.60 -5.89
N GLN A 355 11.96 32.67 -6.83
CA GLN A 355 11.17 32.56 -8.05
C GLN A 355 9.83 31.84 -7.85
N ALA A 356 9.61 31.21 -6.69
CA ALA A 356 8.38 30.49 -6.41
C ALA A 356 7.14 31.39 -6.56
N ASP A 357 6.19 30.92 -7.36
CA ASP A 357 4.88 31.50 -7.62
C ASP A 357 3.77 30.64 -6.99
N ALA A 358 2.52 30.85 -7.39
CA ALA A 358 1.37 30.13 -6.82
C ALA A 358 1.38 28.62 -7.09
N ASP A 359 2.00 28.17 -8.19
CA ASP A 359 1.98 26.76 -8.60
C ASP A 359 3.02 25.92 -7.85
N ASN A 360 4.10 26.54 -7.36
CA ASN A 360 5.21 25.85 -6.69
C ASN A 360 5.58 26.48 -5.33
N ILE A 361 4.69 27.28 -4.73
CA ILE A 361 4.93 27.96 -3.45
C ILE A 361 5.36 27.01 -2.32
N PHE A 362 4.92 25.74 -2.39
CA PHE A 362 5.21 24.70 -1.41
C PHE A 362 6.71 24.38 -1.30
N VAL A 363 7.53 24.69 -2.33
CA VAL A 363 8.99 24.50 -2.29
C VAL A 363 9.67 25.34 -1.20
N ARG A 364 9.05 26.45 -0.78
CA ARG A 364 9.65 27.39 0.17
C ARG A 364 9.96 26.76 1.52
N GLU A 365 9.06 25.96 2.06
CA GLU A 365 9.25 25.32 3.38
C GLU A 365 10.38 24.29 3.39
N PRO A 366 10.45 23.33 2.44
CA PRO A 366 11.60 22.44 2.28
C PRO A 366 12.92 23.19 2.14
N VAL A 367 12.98 24.27 1.35
CA VAL A 367 14.21 25.08 1.22
C VAL A 367 14.64 25.67 2.55
N ILE A 368 13.72 26.25 3.32
CA ILE A 368 14.07 26.77 4.66
C ILE A 368 14.58 25.64 5.56
N ASN A 369 13.91 24.49 5.55
CA ASN A 369 14.30 23.35 6.36
C ASN A 369 15.70 22.83 6.03
N TYR A 370 16.03 22.76 4.74
CA TYR A 370 17.38 22.45 4.26
C TYR A 370 18.40 23.48 4.78
N LEU A 371 18.12 24.78 4.65
CA LEU A 371 19.05 25.84 5.07
C LEU A 371 19.23 25.88 6.59
N LYS A 372 18.21 25.54 7.38
CA LYS A 372 18.26 25.48 8.85
C LYS A 372 19.21 24.39 9.35
N VAL A 373 19.33 23.27 8.64
CA VAL A 373 20.22 22.15 9.03
C VAL A 373 21.61 22.23 8.38
N CYS A 374 21.76 23.04 7.33
CA CYS A 374 23.04 23.25 6.67
C CYS A 374 24.01 24.06 7.57
N PRO A 375 25.22 23.55 7.86
CA PRO A 375 26.16 24.23 8.76
C PRO A 375 26.93 25.38 8.10
N LEU A 376 26.80 25.57 6.78
CA LEU A 376 27.59 26.52 6.02
C LEU A 376 27.12 27.97 6.25
N PRO A 377 28.05 28.96 6.35
CA PRO A 377 27.69 30.35 6.57
C PRO A 377 26.84 30.95 5.44
N GLU A 378 26.99 30.45 4.21
CA GLU A 378 26.18 30.81 3.05
C GLU A 378 24.71 30.48 3.28
N ALA A 379 24.40 29.36 3.94
CA ALA A 379 23.02 28.98 4.26
C ALA A 379 22.40 29.92 5.31
N ALA A 380 23.17 30.30 6.34
CA ALA A 380 22.72 31.29 7.32
C ALA A 380 22.49 32.68 6.70
N ALA A 381 23.32 33.07 5.71
CA ALA A 381 23.14 34.30 4.95
C ALA A 381 21.90 34.24 4.05
N ALA A 382 21.69 33.11 3.35
CA ALA A 382 20.51 32.87 2.54
C ALA A 382 19.23 32.92 3.39
N LEU A 383 19.21 32.26 4.55
CA LEU A 383 18.06 32.24 5.45
C LEU A 383 17.61 33.66 5.84
N LYS A 384 18.54 34.54 6.23
CA LYS A 384 18.26 35.95 6.54
C LYS A 384 17.70 36.74 5.35
N LYS A 385 18.10 36.38 4.12
CA LYS A 385 17.57 36.99 2.90
C LYS A 385 16.15 36.50 2.63
N LEU A 386 15.92 35.20 2.72
CA LEU A 386 14.63 34.55 2.42
C LEU A 386 13.55 34.91 3.45
N GLU A 387 13.92 35.07 4.73
CA GLU A 387 13.01 35.52 5.79
C GLU A 387 12.38 36.90 5.50
N LYS A 388 13.10 37.78 4.80
CA LYS A 388 12.56 39.09 4.40
C LYS A 388 11.54 39.00 3.26
N ILE A 389 11.57 37.91 2.49
CA ILE A 389 10.68 37.70 1.34
C ILE A 389 9.41 36.99 1.80
N ASP A 390 9.56 35.95 2.61
CA ASP A 390 8.44 35.17 3.14
C ASP A 390 8.74 34.71 4.58
N PRO A 391 8.46 35.57 5.58
CA PRO A 391 8.68 35.23 6.99
C PRO A 391 7.74 34.12 7.47
N GLU A 392 6.60 33.94 6.80
CA GLU A 392 5.63 32.89 7.13
C GLU A 392 6.20 31.51 6.79
N ALA A 393 6.87 31.36 5.64
CA ALA A 393 7.56 30.11 5.28
C ALA A 393 8.61 29.74 6.34
N VAL A 394 9.35 30.71 6.87
CA VAL A 394 10.34 30.46 7.94
C VAL A 394 9.69 29.99 9.24
N ARG A 395 8.50 30.53 9.56
CA ARG A 395 7.73 30.13 10.73
C ARG A 395 7.11 28.75 10.58
N ARG A 396 6.58 28.41 9.40
CA ARG A 396 5.96 27.10 9.12
C ARG A 396 6.98 25.97 9.02
N ALA A 397 8.20 26.27 8.58
CA ALA A 397 9.28 25.32 8.44
C ALA A 397 9.67 24.68 9.80
N VAL A 398 9.25 23.42 10.00
CA VAL A 398 9.63 22.57 11.13
C VAL A 398 11.02 21.98 10.87
N ALA A 399 12.00 22.27 11.74
CA ALA A 399 13.36 21.78 11.56
C ALA A 399 13.41 20.25 11.36
N LEU A 400 14.05 19.79 10.28
CA LEU A 400 14.14 18.37 9.87
C LEU A 400 14.76 17.44 10.92
N ALA A 401 15.46 17.98 11.93
CA ALA A 401 16.02 17.22 13.04
C ALA A 401 14.98 16.38 13.80
N GLY A 402 13.70 16.78 13.80
CA GLY A 402 12.61 16.01 14.39
C GLY A 402 12.14 14.79 13.58
N PHE A 403 12.44 14.73 12.28
CA PHE A 403 12.09 13.60 11.40
C PHE A 403 13.20 12.54 11.33
N ALA A 404 14.46 12.90 11.65
CA ALA A 404 15.58 11.96 11.68
C ALA A 404 15.51 10.93 12.82
N GLY A 405 14.59 11.09 13.78
CA GLY A 405 14.39 10.19 14.93
C GLY A 405 13.11 9.35 14.90
N ALA A 406 12.31 9.42 13.82
CA ALA A 406 11.05 8.68 13.69
C ALA A 406 11.15 7.56 12.64
N THR A 407 12.17 6.71 12.77
CA THR A 407 12.00 5.30 12.43
C THR A 407 11.04 4.70 13.46
N PRO A 408 10.02 3.89 13.10
CA PRO A 408 9.32 3.09 14.09
C PRO A 408 10.37 2.21 14.74
N ALA A 409 10.71 2.52 16.00
CA ALA A 409 11.68 1.77 16.75
C ALA A 409 11.23 0.31 16.76
N ALA A 410 12.03 -0.55 16.13
CA ALA A 410 12.03 -1.96 16.43
C ALA A 410 12.11 -2.08 17.95
N ILE A 411 11.10 -2.75 18.52
CA ILE A 411 11.06 -3.12 19.93
C ILE A 411 12.29 -3.98 20.16
N THR A 412 13.36 -3.36 20.65
CA THR A 412 14.55 -4.07 21.10
C THR A 412 14.44 -4.17 22.61
N GLY A 413 14.31 -5.41 23.07
CA GLY A 413 14.34 -5.75 24.48
C GLY A 413 15.69 -5.35 25.06
N ASN A 414 15.65 -4.66 26.20
CA ASN A 414 16.83 -4.42 27.01
C ASN A 414 17.30 -5.75 27.61
N GLU A 415 18.37 -6.31 27.05
CA GLU A 415 19.34 -7.06 27.84
C GLU A 415 20.41 -6.08 28.32
N SER A 416 20.47 -5.93 29.63
CA SER A 416 21.53 -5.27 30.37
C SER A 416 22.80 -6.13 30.33
N ASP A 417 23.94 -5.54 30.02
CA ASP A 417 25.16 -5.92 30.74
C ASP A 417 26.18 -4.79 30.89
N GLU A 418 26.86 -4.91 32.02
CA GLU A 418 27.80 -4.05 32.71
C GLU A 418 28.98 -3.49 31.87
N GLN A 419 29.46 -2.29 32.25
CA GLN A 419 30.82 -2.14 32.79
C GLN A 419 31.13 -0.74 33.36
N GLN A 420 31.40 -0.74 34.67
CA GLN A 420 32.43 -0.02 35.45
C GLN A 420 32.86 1.41 35.08
N ALA A 421 32.69 2.34 36.05
CA ALA A 421 33.80 3.14 36.60
C ALA A 421 33.41 3.84 37.92
N VAL A 422 34.04 3.39 39.01
CA VAL A 422 34.62 4.12 40.15
C VAL A 422 34.16 5.58 40.40
N ASP A 423 33.50 5.83 41.54
CA ASP A 423 34.03 6.78 42.53
C ASP A 423 33.41 6.61 43.94
N THR A 424 34.23 6.90 44.95
CA THR A 424 34.00 6.61 46.38
C THR A 424 33.32 7.78 47.10
N PRO A 425 32.33 7.59 48.01
CA PRO A 425 31.84 8.67 48.88
C PRO A 425 32.37 8.55 50.33
N PRO A 426 32.53 9.65 51.08
CA PRO A 426 32.85 9.59 52.51
C PRO A 426 31.57 9.44 53.37
N PRO A 427 31.70 9.02 54.65
CA PRO A 427 30.65 8.29 55.33
C PRO A 427 29.81 9.10 56.35
N ALA A 428 28.57 8.62 56.50
CA ALA A 428 27.77 8.40 57.71
C ALA A 428 27.66 9.48 58.81
N SER A 429 26.41 9.84 59.15
CA SER A 429 25.95 9.89 60.55
C SER A 429 24.43 10.09 60.70
N ASN A 430 23.82 9.14 61.44
CA ASN A 430 22.62 9.22 62.29
C ASN A 430 21.19 9.20 61.70
N ARG A 431 20.65 7.97 61.60
CA ARG A 431 19.58 7.39 62.45
C ARG A 431 18.45 8.31 62.94
N VAL A 432 17.20 7.96 62.60
CA VAL A 432 16.03 7.75 63.50
C VAL A 432 14.82 7.22 62.69
N GLU A 433 14.35 6.05 63.14
CA GLU A 433 12.97 5.50 63.24
C GLU A 433 11.92 5.68 62.10
N ASP A 434 11.56 4.53 61.51
CA ASP A 434 10.21 4.20 61.01
C ASP A 434 9.22 4.08 62.21
N PRO A 435 7.93 4.45 62.07
CA PRO A 435 7.02 3.59 61.29
C PRO A 435 5.85 4.27 60.56
N ALA A 436 5.39 3.56 59.53
CA ALA A 436 4.03 3.53 58.96
C ALA A 436 3.48 4.82 58.31
N ALA A 437 3.21 4.77 57.00
CA ALA A 437 1.87 4.97 56.43
C ALA A 437 1.87 4.88 54.88
N SER A 438 0.81 4.25 54.37
CA SER A 438 0.04 4.60 53.16
C SER A 438 0.72 4.78 51.81
N VAL A 439 0.37 3.84 50.92
CA VAL A 439 0.21 4.01 49.47
C VAL A 439 -0.48 5.35 49.12
N PRO A 440 -0.03 6.07 48.07
CA PRO A 440 -0.91 6.89 47.27
C PRO A 440 -0.98 6.41 45.81
N SER A 441 -2.23 6.25 45.39
CA SER A 441 -2.73 5.96 44.06
C SER A 441 -2.44 7.09 43.06
N HIS A 442 -2.32 6.69 41.79
CA HIS A 442 -2.64 7.42 40.55
C HIS A 442 -2.58 8.96 40.55
N SER A 443 -1.58 9.52 39.86
CA SER A 443 -1.62 10.88 39.33
C SER A 443 -2.23 10.87 37.93
N THR A 444 -3.49 11.28 37.84
CA THR A 444 -4.20 11.68 36.62
C THR A 444 -3.57 12.94 36.01
N ALA A 445 -3.15 12.87 34.74
CA ALA A 445 -2.78 14.04 33.95
C ALA A 445 -4.02 14.89 33.64
N THR A 446 -3.96 16.18 33.91
CA THR A 446 -5.01 17.16 33.64
C THR A 446 -4.86 17.69 32.21
N THR A 447 -5.84 17.44 31.35
CA THR A 447 -5.94 17.97 29.97
C THR A 447 -6.29 19.45 30.00
N GLN A 448 -5.61 20.28 29.19
CA GLN A 448 -5.81 21.73 29.17
C GLN A 448 -7.11 22.14 28.45
N PRO A 449 -7.74 23.28 28.81
CA PRO A 449 -9.03 23.72 28.26
C PRO A 449 -9.03 24.03 26.76
N GLU A 450 -7.85 24.32 26.20
CA GLU A 450 -7.64 24.60 24.77
C GLU A 450 -7.73 23.36 23.88
N ASP A 451 -7.39 22.18 24.41
CA ASP A 451 -7.54 20.90 23.69
C ASP A 451 -9.01 20.47 23.57
N LEU A 452 -9.85 20.83 24.55
CA LEU A 452 -11.31 20.64 24.52
C LEU A 452 -12.02 21.59 23.54
N ALA A 453 -11.45 22.79 23.33
CA ALA A 453 -11.97 23.76 22.37
C ALA A 453 -11.67 23.39 20.90
N LEU A 454 -10.63 22.58 20.65
CA LEU A 454 -10.30 22.06 19.32
C LEU A 454 -11.10 20.80 18.97
N ALA A 455 -11.31 19.91 19.95
CA ALA A 455 -12.15 18.71 19.79
C ALA A 455 -13.63 19.05 19.53
N SER A 456 -14.14 20.16 20.07
CA SER A 456 -15.53 20.61 19.89
C SER A 456 -15.81 21.29 18.53
N ARG A 457 -14.78 21.50 17.69
CA ARG A 457 -14.92 22.04 16.32
C ARG A 457 -14.88 20.96 15.24
N ILE A 458 -14.66 19.71 15.62
CA ILE A 458 -14.73 18.56 14.73
C ILE A 458 -16.18 18.06 14.73
N ALA A 459 -16.86 18.15 13.59
CA ALA A 459 -18.19 17.58 13.45
C ALA A 459 -18.11 16.05 13.68
N PRO A 460 -19.04 15.45 14.45
CA PRO A 460 -19.04 14.00 14.65
C PRO A 460 -19.21 13.31 13.30
N VAL A 461 -18.32 12.37 13.00
CA VAL A 461 -18.44 11.48 11.84
C VAL A 461 -19.62 10.55 12.12
N LEU A 462 -20.80 10.95 11.65
CA LEU A 462 -21.96 10.10 11.59
C LEU A 462 -21.74 9.12 10.44
N GLY A 463 -21.49 7.86 10.76
CA GLY A 463 -21.54 6.78 9.79
C GLY A 463 -22.93 6.77 9.14
N ALA A 464 -22.98 6.96 7.82
CA ALA A 464 -24.21 6.83 7.06
C ALA A 464 -24.60 5.34 6.98
N GLU A 465 -25.31 4.86 8.00
CA GLU A 465 -26.15 3.67 7.90
C GLU A 465 -27.41 4.04 7.10
N GLU A 466 -27.31 4.04 5.78
CA GLU A 466 -28.40 3.72 4.83
C GLU A 466 -27.91 3.92 3.39
N ALA A 467 -27.90 2.84 2.61
CA ALA A 467 -27.65 2.91 1.17
C ALA A 467 -28.82 3.67 0.51
N THR A 468 -28.55 4.86 -0.03
CA THR A 468 -29.57 5.66 -0.74
C THR A 468 -29.79 5.25 -2.18
N ASP A 469 -29.34 4.06 -2.61
CA ASP A 469 -29.70 3.53 -3.93
C ASP A 469 -30.84 2.50 -3.80
N ASN A 470 -32.00 2.83 -4.37
CA ASN A 470 -33.17 1.94 -4.41
C ASN A 470 -32.96 0.77 -5.41
N ARG A 471 -31.82 0.06 -5.34
CA ARG A 471 -31.54 -1.11 -6.17
C ARG A 471 -31.77 -2.38 -5.36
N ALA A 472 -32.52 -3.31 -5.94
CA ALA A 472 -32.63 -4.66 -5.39
C ALA A 472 -31.27 -5.36 -5.48
N GLY A 473 -30.81 -5.94 -4.36
CA GLY A 473 -29.58 -6.72 -4.30
C GLY A 473 -29.64 -7.92 -5.26
N VAL A 474 -28.56 -8.15 -5.99
CA VAL A 474 -28.42 -9.29 -6.91
C VAL A 474 -27.99 -10.51 -6.10
N ASP A 475 -28.75 -11.60 -6.24
CA ASP A 475 -28.48 -12.91 -5.65
C ASP A 475 -27.35 -13.63 -6.43
N PRO A 476 -26.20 -13.94 -5.79
CA PRO A 476 -25.08 -14.59 -6.46
C PRO A 476 -25.28 -16.09 -6.73
N SER A 477 -26.43 -16.69 -6.38
CA SER A 477 -26.71 -18.12 -6.60
C SER A 477 -27.33 -18.46 -7.97
N HIS A 478 -27.63 -17.45 -8.81
CA HIS A 478 -28.11 -17.68 -10.17
C HIS A 478 -26.95 -17.74 -11.18
N THR A 479 -26.75 -18.91 -11.77
CA THR A 479 -25.90 -19.11 -12.96
C THR A 479 -26.41 -18.24 -14.12
N ALA A 480 -25.58 -17.30 -14.57
CA ALA A 480 -25.82 -16.59 -15.81
C ALA A 480 -25.87 -17.58 -16.99
N PRO A 481 -26.81 -17.46 -17.94
CA PRO A 481 -26.86 -18.35 -19.09
C PRO A 481 -25.58 -18.19 -19.93
N ALA A 482 -25.08 -19.32 -20.45
CA ALA A 482 -23.89 -19.38 -21.29
C ALA A 482 -24.02 -18.41 -22.49
N VAL A 483 -23.09 -17.47 -22.61
CA VAL A 483 -22.98 -16.58 -23.76
C VAL A 483 -22.17 -17.31 -24.83
N GLU A 484 -22.84 -17.73 -25.90
CA GLU A 484 -22.16 -18.24 -27.10
C GLU A 484 -21.26 -17.14 -27.71
N PRO A 485 -20.05 -17.48 -28.21
CA PRO A 485 -19.16 -16.51 -28.81
C PRO A 485 -19.77 -15.97 -30.11
N VAL A 486 -20.16 -14.69 -30.08
CA VAL A 486 -20.61 -13.97 -31.28
C VAL A 486 -19.40 -13.73 -32.19
N VAL A 487 -19.32 -14.49 -33.29
CA VAL A 487 -18.38 -14.24 -34.37
C VAL A 487 -18.79 -12.95 -35.09
N PHE A 488 -18.04 -11.87 -34.88
CA PHE A 488 -18.26 -10.61 -35.58
C PHE A 488 -17.71 -10.69 -37.01
N THR A 489 -18.61 -10.82 -37.99
CA THR A 489 -18.26 -10.61 -39.39
C THR A 489 -18.15 -9.11 -39.69
N THR A 490 -17.24 -8.77 -40.61
CA THR A 490 -16.85 -7.40 -41.04
C THR A 490 -18.02 -6.53 -41.51
N GLN A 491 -19.21 -7.09 -41.67
CA GLN A 491 -20.44 -6.41 -42.08
C GLN A 491 -21.07 -5.59 -40.93
N TRP A 492 -20.80 -5.93 -39.66
CA TRP A 492 -21.39 -5.25 -38.49
C TRP A 492 -20.78 -3.85 -38.24
N THR A 493 -19.52 -3.64 -38.62
CA THR A 493 -18.81 -2.38 -38.44
C THR A 493 -19.40 -1.27 -39.33
N TYR A 494 -19.76 -1.58 -40.58
CA TYR A 494 -20.37 -0.62 -41.50
C TYR A 494 -21.78 -0.17 -41.07
N VAL A 495 -22.56 -1.06 -40.46
CA VAL A 495 -23.87 -0.73 -39.90
C VAL A 495 -23.74 0.24 -38.71
N LYS A 496 -22.75 0.04 -37.84
CA LYS A 496 -22.47 0.95 -36.73
C LYS A 496 -22.08 2.36 -37.21
N TRP A 497 -21.21 2.45 -38.21
CA TRP A 497 -20.82 3.75 -38.80
C TRP A 497 -21.97 4.43 -39.54
N GLY A 498 -22.81 3.69 -40.25
CA GLY A 498 -24.02 4.22 -40.90
C GLY A 498 -25.03 4.79 -39.91
N VAL A 499 -25.27 4.09 -38.79
CA VAL A 499 -26.15 4.56 -37.71
C VAL A 499 -25.56 5.80 -37.03
N TRP A 500 -24.24 5.84 -36.82
CA TRP A 500 -23.57 7.00 -36.22
C TRP A 500 -23.64 8.23 -37.12
N ALA A 501 -23.41 8.07 -38.42
CA ALA A 501 -23.54 9.16 -39.40
C ALA A 501 -24.98 9.71 -39.47
N ALA A 502 -25.99 8.84 -39.40
CA ALA A 502 -27.39 9.25 -39.36
C ALA A 502 -27.73 10.05 -38.09
N ILE A 503 -27.18 9.66 -36.93
CA ILE A 503 -27.37 10.36 -35.65
C ILE A 503 -26.73 11.76 -35.70
N VAL A 504 -25.53 11.89 -36.26
CA VAL A 504 -24.85 13.19 -36.39
C VAL A 504 -25.61 14.12 -37.34
N LEU A 505 -26.08 13.60 -38.48
CA LEU A 505 -26.86 14.40 -39.44
C LEU A 505 -28.21 14.86 -38.86
N LEU A 506 -28.90 13.99 -38.12
CA LEU A 506 -30.14 14.34 -37.43
C LEU A 506 -29.90 15.39 -36.34
N SER A 507 -28.80 15.28 -35.60
CA SER A 507 -28.41 16.24 -34.57
C SER A 507 -28.08 17.61 -35.15
N GLY A 508 -27.34 17.65 -36.27
CA GLY A 508 -27.05 18.89 -37.00
C GLY A 508 -28.29 19.54 -37.59
N PHE A 509 -29.25 18.76 -38.11
CA PHE A 509 -30.52 19.28 -38.60
C PHE A 509 -31.37 19.90 -37.49
N PHE A 510 -31.43 19.26 -36.31
CA PHE A 510 -32.15 19.79 -35.14
C PHE A 510 -31.50 21.04 -34.54
N ALA A 511 -30.17 21.11 -34.48
CA ALA A 511 -29.44 22.30 -34.04
C ALA A 511 -29.68 23.50 -34.98
N ARG A 512 -29.76 23.25 -36.30
CA ARG A 512 -30.02 24.30 -37.29
C ARG A 512 -31.47 24.77 -37.32
N ALA A 513 -32.41 23.91 -36.97
CA ALA A 513 -33.84 24.25 -36.86
C ALA A 513 -34.16 25.06 -35.58
N THR A 514 -33.38 24.88 -34.51
CA THR A 514 -33.61 25.54 -33.21
C THR A 514 -32.89 26.88 -33.06
N LEU A 515 -31.89 27.18 -33.90
CA LEU A 515 -31.07 28.40 -33.84
C LEU A 515 -31.43 29.49 -34.86
N ARG A 516 -32.63 29.48 -35.46
CA ARG A 516 -33.09 30.64 -36.24
C ARG A 516 -33.59 31.75 -35.29
N PRO A 517 -32.99 32.94 -35.27
CA PRO A 517 -33.47 34.04 -34.43
C PRO A 517 -34.80 34.57 -34.98
N SER A 518 -35.81 34.64 -34.10
CA SER A 518 -37.09 35.28 -34.36
C SER A 518 -36.90 36.80 -34.42
N SER A 519 -37.20 37.38 -35.58
CA SER A 519 -37.28 38.83 -35.79
C SER A 519 -38.54 39.37 -35.10
N ASP A 520 -38.44 39.74 -33.83
CA ASP A 520 -39.33 40.71 -33.18
C ASP A 520 -38.85 40.95 -31.75
N GLN A 521 -38.02 41.99 -31.57
CA GLN A 521 -37.92 42.86 -30.39
C GLN A 521 -36.71 43.80 -30.55
N MET A 522 -36.91 44.88 -31.30
CA MET A 522 -36.03 46.05 -31.28
C MET A 522 -36.79 47.19 -30.58
N PRO A 523 -36.27 47.79 -29.49
CA PRO A 523 -36.86 48.99 -28.92
C PRO A 523 -36.47 50.21 -29.77
N SER A 524 -37.49 51.01 -30.11
CA SER A 524 -37.38 52.30 -30.79
C SER A 524 -36.62 53.32 -29.93
N ILE A 525 -35.49 53.82 -30.43
CA ILE A 525 -34.84 55.04 -29.95
C ILE A 525 -34.90 56.07 -31.08
N ARG A 526 -35.66 57.16 -30.89
CA ARG A 526 -35.35 58.49 -31.43
C ARG A 526 -35.82 59.59 -30.49
N GLN A 527 -34.87 60.48 -30.24
CA GLN A 527 -34.91 61.82 -29.64
C GLN A 527 -35.01 61.91 -28.12
#